data_AF-A0A4R0ILK1-F1
#
_entry.id   AF-A0A4R0ILK1-F1
#
_cell.length_a   1.000
_cell.length_b   1.000
_cell.length_c   1.000
_cell.angle_alpha   90.00
_cell.angle_beta   90.00
_cell.angle_gamma   90.00
#
_symmetry.space_group_name_H-M   'P 1'
#
loop_
_entity.id
_entity.type
_entity.pdbx_description
1 polymer ?
#
loop_
_entity_poly.entity_id
_entity_poly.type
_entity_poly.pdbx_seq_one_letter_code
_entity_poly.pdbx_strand_id
1 'polypeptide(L)'
;MFGLELKTFDREATQPDDPFVQTYLAMRRRIGLLGFWLPWVLVAIDWLLIDDLRVLRGSMSAYYHSSARDVLVGGLFVTTGFLISYLRAKRKTYDYWLSTAAGCALLVVALVPTGRSLNTNGFKVGPNSCEDFPGPPGCSGVQRSLGEDTARLVHGIGATIFVLLLAALCFVFALREFGFGPAARKLCEPRPSDVKRVRGRLKELKVPAWKYLWSGVPATEQAMPAPRRRVLLYIAMGILILLAGLWAKVGVELSLGFNDLRLGATYVGEVVAFLAFGIAWLAAGKDLEPRSLPDRIGSMVKSAAGTLGMAKKA
;
A
#
# COMPACT_ATOMS: atom_id res chain seq x y z
N MET A 1 -6.29 21.92 22.65
CA MET A 1 -4.96 21.99 23.29
C MET A 1 -4.05 20.88 22.73
N PHE A 2 -3.64 21.00 21.46
CA PHE A 2 -2.76 20.04 20.78
C PHE A 2 -1.81 20.82 19.86
N GLY A 3 -0.95 21.63 20.48
CA GLY A 3 0.23 22.17 19.84
C GLY A 3 1.36 21.19 20.05
N LEU A 4 1.65 20.36 19.05
CA LEU A 4 2.94 19.68 18.98
C LEU A 4 3.78 20.44 17.97
N GLU A 5 4.87 21.01 18.47
CA GLU A 5 5.84 21.75 17.70
C GLU A 5 6.23 21.02 16.42
N LEU A 6 5.94 21.68 15.31
CA LEU A 6 6.43 21.41 13.96
C LEU A 6 7.97 21.47 13.85
N LYS A 7 8.69 21.84 14.92
CA LYS A 7 10.17 21.93 14.95
C LYS A 7 10.87 20.62 14.60
N THR A 8 10.29 19.47 14.93
CA THR A 8 10.88 18.17 14.54
C THR A 8 10.65 17.85 13.06
N PHE A 9 9.60 18.37 12.43
CA PHE A 9 9.47 18.28 10.98
C PHE A 9 10.42 19.26 10.26
N ASP A 10 10.61 20.46 10.80
CA ASP A 10 11.44 21.48 10.16
C ASP A 10 12.95 21.18 10.22
N ARG A 11 13.44 20.49 11.26
CA ARG A 11 14.87 20.09 11.38
C ARG A 11 15.24 18.80 10.65
N GLU A 12 14.27 17.92 10.43
CA GLU A 12 14.51 16.58 9.89
C GLU A 12 14.15 16.51 8.40
N ALA A 13 13.21 17.36 7.94
CA ALA A 13 12.92 17.55 6.52
C ALA A 13 13.93 18.44 5.79
N THR A 14 14.98 18.94 6.48
CA THR A 14 16.00 19.83 5.92
C THR A 14 17.26 19.12 5.41
N GLN A 15 17.49 17.85 5.77
CA GLN A 15 18.61 17.08 5.20
C GLN A 15 18.12 15.79 4.51
N PRO A 16 18.25 15.68 3.16
CA PRO A 16 17.88 14.49 2.41
C PRO A 16 18.71 13.23 2.77
N ASP A 17 19.73 13.38 3.62
CA ASP A 17 20.66 12.33 4.03
C ASP A 17 20.28 11.68 5.38
N ASP A 18 19.14 12.05 5.97
CA ASP A 18 18.70 11.45 7.24
C ASP A 18 18.41 9.94 7.09
N PRO A 19 19.13 9.06 7.83
CA PRO A 19 18.91 7.61 7.82
C PRO A 19 17.46 7.19 8.11
N PHE A 20 16.74 7.98 8.94
CA PHE A 20 15.34 7.74 9.27
C PHE A 20 14.44 7.86 8.02
N VAL A 21 14.68 8.88 7.20
CA VAL A 21 13.91 9.12 5.96
C VAL A 21 14.21 8.02 4.94
N GLN A 22 15.47 7.62 4.78
CA GLN A 22 15.86 6.55 3.85
C GLN A 22 15.24 5.20 4.25
N THR A 23 15.31 4.85 5.53
CA THR A 23 14.71 3.61 6.07
C THR A 23 13.20 3.60 5.83
N TYR A 24 12.54 4.73 6.06
CA TYR A 24 11.12 4.90 5.83
C TYR A 24 10.71 4.71 4.36
N LEU A 25 11.43 5.32 3.42
CA LEU A 25 11.11 5.19 1.99
C LEU A 25 11.46 3.80 1.46
N ALA A 26 12.56 3.20 1.92
CA ALA A 26 12.91 1.82 1.61
C ALA A 26 11.82 0.85 2.09
N MET A 27 11.27 1.07 3.29
CA MET A 27 10.16 0.30 3.82
C MET A 27 8.93 0.36 2.90
N ARG A 28 8.58 1.57 2.42
CA ARG A 28 7.47 1.75 1.49
C ARG A 28 7.68 1.02 0.17
N ARG A 29 8.88 1.12 -0.38
CA ARG A 29 9.24 0.42 -1.62
C ARG A 29 9.15 -1.09 -1.45
N ARG A 30 9.65 -1.64 -0.34
CA ARG A 30 9.60 -3.09 -0.06
C ARG A 30 8.17 -3.60 0.12
N ILE A 31 7.34 -2.90 0.91
CA ILE A 31 5.92 -3.25 1.06
C ILE A 31 5.20 -3.16 -0.29
N GLY A 32 5.44 -2.11 -1.08
CA GLY A 32 4.84 -1.95 -2.40
C GLY A 32 5.24 -3.05 -3.37
N LEU A 33 6.50 -3.49 -3.37
CA LEU A 33 6.98 -4.62 -4.17
C LEU A 33 6.30 -5.93 -3.76
N LEU A 34 6.20 -6.21 -2.45
CA LEU A 34 5.51 -7.40 -1.95
C LEU A 34 4.03 -7.40 -2.37
N GLY A 35 3.33 -6.29 -2.17
CA GLY A 35 1.93 -6.17 -2.56
C GLY A 35 1.70 -6.33 -4.07
N PHE A 36 2.60 -5.80 -4.90
CA PHE A 36 2.49 -5.90 -6.35
C PHE A 36 2.80 -7.32 -6.88
N TRP A 37 3.83 -7.97 -6.35
CA TRP A 37 4.31 -9.25 -6.87
C TRP A 37 3.60 -10.47 -6.28
N LEU A 38 3.06 -10.39 -5.06
CA LEU A 38 2.45 -11.52 -4.38
C LEU A 38 1.39 -12.24 -5.24
N PRO A 39 0.42 -11.57 -5.90
CA PRO A 39 -0.56 -12.24 -6.75
C PRO A 39 0.07 -13.12 -7.84
N TRP A 40 1.10 -12.61 -8.51
CA TRP A 40 1.76 -13.29 -9.63
C TRP A 40 2.60 -14.48 -9.17
N VAL A 41 3.31 -14.32 -8.05
CA VAL A 41 4.14 -15.38 -7.48
C VAL A 41 3.29 -16.56 -7.01
N LEU A 42 2.11 -16.30 -6.43
CA LEU A 42 1.20 -17.38 -6.01
C LEU A 42 0.74 -18.25 -7.18
N VAL A 43 0.31 -17.61 -8.27
CA VAL A 43 -0.11 -18.31 -9.50
C VAL A 43 1.05 -19.10 -10.08
N ALA A 44 2.23 -18.46 -10.21
CA ALA A 44 3.40 -19.10 -10.80
C ALA A 44 3.83 -20.34 -10.01
N ILE A 45 3.85 -20.28 -8.68
CA ILE A 45 4.27 -21.41 -7.84
C ILE A 45 3.25 -22.55 -7.88
N ASP A 46 1.95 -22.23 -7.79
CA ASP A 46 0.90 -23.26 -7.86
C ASP A 46 0.92 -23.98 -9.21
N TRP A 47 1.13 -23.25 -10.31
CA TRP A 47 1.27 -23.83 -11.66
C TRP A 47 2.56 -24.63 -11.87
N LEU A 48 3.67 -24.24 -11.25
CA LEU A 48 4.95 -24.95 -11.41
C LEU A 48 5.02 -26.25 -10.61
N LEU A 49 4.24 -26.36 -9.52
CA LEU A 49 4.30 -27.48 -8.59
C LEU A 49 3.12 -28.45 -8.72
N ILE A 50 2.09 -28.13 -9.52
CA ILE A 50 0.91 -28.98 -9.76
C ILE A 50 0.80 -29.25 -11.26
N ASP A 51 0.75 -30.53 -11.66
CA ASP A 51 0.64 -30.98 -13.07
C ASP A 51 -0.69 -30.63 -13.77
N ASP A 52 -1.62 -29.94 -13.07
CA ASP A 52 -2.95 -29.58 -13.58
C ASP A 52 -3.03 -28.07 -13.84
N LEU A 53 -2.42 -27.65 -14.95
CA LEU A 53 -2.16 -26.28 -15.41
C LEU A 53 -3.39 -25.36 -15.62
N ARG A 54 -4.59 -25.70 -15.13
CA ARG A 54 -5.85 -25.12 -15.64
C ARG A 54 -6.82 -24.56 -14.60
N VAL A 55 -6.59 -24.71 -13.30
CA VAL A 55 -7.55 -24.24 -12.27
C VAL A 55 -6.97 -23.12 -11.42
N LEU A 56 -7.34 -21.88 -11.73
CA LEU A 56 -7.08 -20.74 -10.86
C LEU A 56 -7.96 -20.82 -9.61
N ARG A 57 -7.39 -20.58 -8.43
CA ARG A 57 -8.14 -20.57 -7.18
C ARG A 57 -9.12 -19.38 -7.13
N GLY A 58 -10.28 -19.58 -6.50
CA GLY A 58 -11.34 -18.57 -6.41
C GLY A 58 -11.02 -17.31 -5.58
N SER A 59 -9.92 -17.32 -4.82
CA SER A 59 -9.39 -16.16 -4.08
C SER A 59 -7.87 -16.30 -3.88
N MET A 60 -7.17 -15.19 -3.61
CA MET A 60 -5.75 -15.18 -3.24
C MET A 60 -5.52 -15.99 -1.95
N SER A 61 -6.44 -15.91 -0.99
CA SER A 61 -6.34 -16.68 0.24
C SER A 61 -6.56 -18.17 0.02
N ALA A 62 -7.22 -18.61 -1.05
CA ALA A 62 -7.43 -20.04 -1.31
C ALA A 62 -6.14 -20.80 -1.63
N TYR A 63 -5.04 -20.10 -1.93
CA TYR A 63 -3.69 -20.68 -2.01
C TYR A 63 -3.16 -21.19 -0.67
N TYR A 64 -3.84 -20.88 0.45
CA TYR A 64 -3.55 -21.49 1.75
C TYR A 64 -3.69 -23.02 1.73
N HIS A 65 -4.58 -23.54 0.87
CA HIS A 65 -4.83 -24.98 0.70
C HIS A 65 -4.17 -25.51 -0.59
N SER A 66 -3.00 -24.98 -0.94
CA SER A 66 -2.25 -25.32 -2.14
C SER A 66 -0.76 -25.51 -1.83
N SER A 67 0.03 -25.92 -2.83
CA SER A 67 1.50 -25.98 -2.71
C SER A 67 2.12 -24.60 -2.49
N ALA A 68 1.45 -23.52 -2.92
CA ALA A 68 1.90 -22.13 -2.70
C ALA A 68 1.60 -21.59 -1.28
N ARG A 69 1.09 -22.42 -0.36
CA ARG A 69 0.74 -22.04 1.02
C ARG A 69 1.87 -21.31 1.73
N ASP A 70 3.08 -21.87 1.68
CA ASP A 70 4.21 -21.33 2.44
C ASP A 70 4.64 -19.96 1.93
N VAL A 71 4.50 -19.72 0.62
CA VAL A 71 4.77 -18.42 0.02
C VAL A 71 3.68 -17.41 0.35
N LEU A 72 2.41 -17.82 0.34
CA LEU A 72 1.31 -16.98 0.82
C LEU A 72 1.54 -16.57 2.27
N VAL A 73 1.64 -17.55 3.18
CA VAL A 73 1.75 -17.31 4.62
C VAL A 73 3.03 -16.54 4.96
N GLY A 74 4.18 -16.95 4.41
CA GLY A 74 5.45 -16.25 4.59
C GLY A 74 5.42 -14.81 4.08
N GLY A 75 4.85 -14.58 2.89
CA GLY A 75 4.69 -13.24 2.32
C GLY A 75 3.80 -12.32 3.17
N LEU A 76 2.71 -12.87 3.72
CA LEU A 76 1.84 -12.12 4.63
C LEU A 76 2.55 -11.79 5.95
N PHE A 77 3.30 -12.72 6.54
CA PHE A 77 4.09 -12.47 7.76
C PHE A 77 5.14 -11.38 7.58
N VAL A 78 5.90 -11.42 6.49
CA VAL A 78 6.90 -10.39 6.16
C VAL A 78 6.22 -9.03 5.99
N THR A 79 5.10 -8.99 5.27
CA THR A 79 4.32 -7.76 5.06
C THR A 79 3.76 -7.22 6.38
N THR A 80 3.25 -8.08 7.26
CA THR A 80 2.81 -7.72 8.63
C THR A 80 3.95 -7.08 9.41
N GLY A 81 5.14 -7.69 9.44
CA GLY A 81 6.29 -7.15 10.15
C GLY A 81 6.67 -5.75 9.66
N PHE A 82 6.65 -5.55 8.34
CA PHE A 82 6.90 -4.24 7.75
C PHE A 82 5.80 -3.21 8.07
N LEU A 83 4.51 -3.59 8.00
CA LEU A 83 3.39 -2.69 8.30
C LEU A 83 3.37 -2.26 9.78
N ILE A 84 3.63 -3.18 10.72
CA ILE A 84 3.71 -2.86 12.15
C ILE A 84 4.92 -1.99 12.49
N SER A 85 6.04 -2.22 11.80
CA SER A 85 7.28 -1.46 12.00
C SER A 85 7.24 -0.09 11.31
N TYR A 86 6.34 0.11 10.35
CA TYR A 86 6.22 1.35 9.60
C TYR A 86 5.87 2.53 10.53
N LEU A 87 6.71 3.57 10.51
CA LEU A 87 6.56 4.77 11.36
C LEU A 87 6.52 4.51 12.87
N ARG A 88 7.08 3.38 13.35
CA ARG A 88 7.14 3.02 14.78
C ARG A 88 7.68 4.14 15.67
N ALA A 89 8.63 4.94 15.18
CA ALA A 89 9.20 6.08 15.90
C ALA A 89 8.26 7.30 15.99
N LYS A 90 7.26 7.43 15.09
CA LYS A 90 6.35 8.59 14.99
C LYS A 90 4.90 8.20 15.32
N ARG A 91 4.68 7.65 16.53
CA ARG A 91 3.39 7.11 17.02
C ARG A 91 2.21 8.11 17.08
N LYS A 92 2.47 9.40 16.92
CA LYS A 92 1.43 10.44 16.93
C LYS A 92 0.78 10.68 15.56
N THR A 93 1.18 9.92 14.54
CA THR A 93 0.67 10.07 13.17
C THR A 93 -0.41 9.04 12.86
N TYR A 94 -1.41 9.42 12.05
CA TYR A 94 -2.46 8.49 11.60
C TYR A 94 -1.89 7.35 10.77
N ASP A 95 -0.85 7.62 9.98
CA ASP A 95 -0.11 6.62 9.19
C ASP A 95 0.39 5.45 10.05
N TYR A 96 0.92 5.74 11.24
CA TYR A 96 1.40 4.71 12.17
C TYR A 96 0.25 3.82 12.66
N TRP A 97 -0.86 4.42 13.11
CA TRP A 97 -1.98 3.64 13.65
C TRP A 97 -2.70 2.83 12.58
N LEU A 98 -2.92 3.41 11.40
CA LEU A 98 -3.57 2.71 10.29
C LEU A 98 -2.70 1.55 9.77
N SER A 99 -1.40 1.77 9.62
CA SER A 99 -0.48 0.70 9.19
C SER A 99 -0.32 -0.40 10.24
N THR A 100 -0.22 -0.04 11.53
CA THR A 100 -0.15 -1.04 12.62
C THR A 100 -1.43 -1.86 12.67
N ALA A 101 -2.60 -1.22 12.61
CA ALA A 101 -3.88 -1.91 12.55
C ALA A 101 -3.99 -2.81 11.31
N ALA A 102 -3.50 -2.36 10.15
CA ALA A 102 -3.48 -3.15 8.93
C ALA A 102 -2.57 -4.37 9.08
N GLY A 103 -1.38 -4.20 9.68
CA GLY A 103 -0.46 -5.30 9.96
C GLY A 103 -1.05 -6.34 10.92
N CYS A 104 -1.76 -5.90 11.97
CA CYS A 104 -2.47 -6.81 12.88
C CYS A 104 -3.62 -7.55 12.18
N ALA A 105 -4.42 -6.86 11.36
CA ALA A 105 -5.47 -7.50 10.57
C ALA A 105 -4.89 -8.52 9.58
N LEU A 106 -3.76 -8.20 8.93
CA LEU A 106 -3.06 -9.10 8.04
C LEU A 106 -2.45 -10.30 8.77
N LEU A 107 -1.99 -10.11 10.02
CA LEU A 107 -1.49 -11.21 10.86
C LEU A 107 -2.60 -12.24 11.15
N VAL A 108 -3.82 -11.76 11.42
CA VAL A 108 -5.00 -12.64 11.57
C VAL A 108 -5.23 -13.45 10.30
N VAL A 109 -5.16 -12.81 9.12
CA VAL A 109 -5.30 -13.48 7.81
C VAL A 109 -4.21 -14.52 7.58
N ALA A 110 -2.98 -14.26 8.03
CA ALA A 110 -1.86 -15.19 7.89
C ALA A 110 -1.98 -16.42 8.82
N LEU A 111 -2.46 -16.21 10.04
CA LEU A 111 -2.56 -17.24 11.08
C LEU A 111 -3.84 -18.09 10.98
N VAL A 112 -4.94 -17.48 10.54
CA VAL A 112 -6.25 -18.13 10.47
C VAL A 112 -6.54 -18.48 9.01
N PRO A 113 -6.65 -19.77 8.65
CA PRO A 113 -6.86 -20.17 7.26
C PRO A 113 -8.24 -19.77 6.76
N THR A 114 -8.33 -19.50 5.45
CA THR A 114 -9.62 -19.31 4.79
C THR A 114 -10.34 -20.66 4.63
N GLY A 115 -11.63 -20.60 4.28
CA GLY A 115 -12.41 -21.81 3.97
C GLY A 115 -11.79 -22.58 2.80
N ARG A 116 -11.92 -23.91 2.82
CA ARG A 116 -11.49 -24.74 1.69
C ARG A 116 -12.31 -24.34 0.45
N SER A 117 -11.66 -24.20 -0.71
CA SER A 117 -12.41 -23.85 -1.92
C SER A 117 -13.30 -25.02 -2.33
N LEU A 118 -14.53 -24.66 -2.68
CA LEU A 118 -15.57 -25.51 -3.22
C LEU A 118 -15.08 -26.13 -4.54
N ASN A 119 -15.59 -27.31 -4.89
CA ASN A 119 -15.51 -27.74 -6.30
C ASN A 119 -16.25 -26.70 -7.18
N THR A 120 -16.07 -26.74 -8.49
CA THR A 120 -16.67 -25.81 -9.48
C THR A 120 -18.20 -25.67 -9.43
N ASN A 121 -18.88 -26.45 -8.58
CA ASN A 121 -20.33 -26.48 -8.40
C ASN A 121 -20.79 -25.97 -7.02
N GLY A 122 -19.91 -25.32 -6.24
CA GLY A 122 -20.30 -24.66 -5.00
C GLY A 122 -20.59 -25.60 -3.82
N PHE A 123 -20.10 -26.84 -3.85
CA PHE A 123 -20.29 -27.82 -2.77
C PHE A 123 -18.99 -28.07 -1.99
N LYS A 124 -19.11 -28.25 -0.66
CA LYS A 124 -17.98 -28.64 0.22
C LYS A 124 -17.36 -29.94 -0.30
N VAL A 125 -16.04 -30.08 -0.21
CA VAL A 125 -15.36 -31.35 -0.50
C VAL A 125 -15.67 -32.32 0.65
N GLY A 126 -16.83 -32.97 0.56
CA GLY A 126 -17.35 -33.94 1.54
C GLY A 126 -18.36 -33.36 2.55
N PRO A 127 -19.17 -34.23 3.19
CA PRO A 127 -20.14 -33.84 4.22
C PRO A 127 -19.49 -33.42 5.54
N ASN A 128 -18.25 -33.86 5.80
CA ASN A 128 -17.55 -33.64 7.06
C ASN A 128 -16.85 -32.26 7.08
N SER A 129 -16.95 -31.56 8.20
CA SER A 129 -16.18 -30.35 8.51
C SER A 129 -14.84 -30.70 9.17
N CYS A 130 -13.93 -29.73 9.26
CA CYS A 130 -12.60 -29.96 9.84
C CYS A 130 -12.61 -30.40 11.31
N GLU A 131 -13.67 -30.09 12.05
CA GLU A 131 -13.90 -30.49 13.44
C GLU A 131 -14.38 -31.94 13.61
N ASP A 132 -14.86 -32.60 12.54
CA ASP A 132 -15.36 -33.97 12.60
C ASP A 132 -14.22 -35.01 12.66
N PHE A 133 -14.53 -36.22 13.13
CA PHE A 133 -13.60 -37.36 13.11
C PHE A 133 -14.19 -38.59 12.39
N PRO A 134 -13.53 -39.10 11.33
CA PRO A 134 -12.34 -38.54 10.68
C PRO A 134 -12.68 -37.27 9.87
N GLY A 135 -11.90 -36.22 10.09
CA GLY A 135 -12.02 -34.97 9.35
C GLY A 135 -11.49 -35.11 7.93
N PRO A 136 -11.97 -34.29 6.98
CA PRO A 136 -11.52 -34.35 5.60
C PRO A 136 -10.03 -33.99 5.47
N PRO A 137 -9.35 -34.47 4.42
CA PRO A 137 -7.96 -34.12 4.16
C PRO A 137 -7.82 -32.61 3.91
N GLY A 138 -6.65 -32.07 4.25
CA GLY A 138 -6.31 -30.64 4.02
C GLY A 138 -6.72 -29.68 5.13
N CYS A 139 -7.28 -30.15 6.24
CA CYS A 139 -7.55 -29.30 7.40
C CYS A 139 -6.29 -28.93 8.18
N SER A 140 -6.14 -27.64 8.49
CA SER A 140 -5.11 -27.15 9.41
C SER A 140 -5.44 -27.45 10.87
N GLY A 141 -4.44 -27.46 11.76
CA GLY A 141 -4.66 -27.59 13.20
C GLY A 141 -5.57 -26.49 13.77
N VAL A 142 -5.43 -25.25 13.27
CA VAL A 142 -6.26 -24.11 13.66
C VAL A 142 -7.73 -24.31 13.29
N GLN A 143 -8.02 -24.88 12.11
CA GLN A 143 -9.39 -25.19 11.70
C GLN A 143 -9.99 -26.34 12.50
N ARG A 144 -9.19 -27.34 12.89
CA ARG A 144 -9.66 -28.42 13.79
C ARG A 144 -10.03 -27.89 15.18
N SER A 145 -9.31 -26.88 15.68
CA SER A 145 -9.57 -26.31 17.00
C SER A 145 -10.67 -25.25 17.03
N LEU A 146 -10.73 -24.36 16.03
CA LEU A 146 -11.69 -23.24 15.99
C LEU A 146 -13.01 -23.60 15.29
N GLY A 147 -13.04 -24.70 14.53
CA GLY A 147 -14.11 -25.02 13.59
C GLY A 147 -13.90 -24.34 12.23
N GLU A 148 -14.31 -25.01 11.16
CA GLU A 148 -14.10 -24.55 9.79
C GLU A 148 -14.81 -23.21 9.50
N ASP A 149 -16.06 -23.07 9.92
CA ASP A 149 -16.88 -21.89 9.66
C ASP A 149 -16.42 -20.66 10.46
N THR A 150 -16.02 -20.86 11.72
CA THR A 150 -15.43 -19.81 12.57
C THR A 150 -14.13 -19.29 11.98
N ALA A 151 -13.23 -20.20 11.56
CA ALA A 151 -11.96 -19.81 10.94
C ALA A 151 -12.20 -18.99 9.66
N ARG A 152 -13.12 -19.44 8.80
CA ARG A 152 -13.54 -18.72 7.59
C ARG A 152 -14.06 -17.31 7.92
N LEU A 153 -14.90 -17.18 8.94
CA LEU A 153 -15.45 -15.89 9.38
C LEU A 153 -14.35 -14.95 9.89
N VAL A 154 -13.50 -15.43 10.80
CA VAL A 154 -12.39 -14.64 11.37
C VAL A 154 -11.42 -14.19 10.29
N HIS A 155 -11.05 -15.09 9.37
CA HIS A 155 -10.23 -14.76 8.20
C HIS A 155 -10.91 -13.68 7.34
N GLY A 156 -12.19 -13.86 7.02
CA GLY A 156 -12.95 -12.93 6.19
C GLY A 156 -13.10 -11.53 6.80
N ILE A 157 -13.29 -11.44 8.12
CA ILE A 157 -13.32 -10.16 8.86
C ILE A 157 -11.94 -9.50 8.81
N GLY A 158 -10.87 -10.26 9.11
CA GLY A 158 -9.49 -9.76 9.06
C GLY A 158 -9.12 -9.22 7.68
N ALA A 159 -9.44 -9.95 6.61
CA ALA A 159 -9.19 -9.53 5.24
C ALA A 159 -9.98 -8.26 4.86
N THR A 160 -11.24 -8.16 5.28
CA THR A 160 -12.08 -6.98 5.02
C THR A 160 -11.51 -5.74 5.72
N ILE A 161 -11.15 -5.87 7.01
CA ILE A 161 -10.52 -4.78 7.78
C ILE A 161 -9.20 -4.37 7.12
N PHE A 162 -8.37 -5.32 6.74
CA PHE A 162 -7.09 -5.07 6.08
C PHE A 162 -7.27 -4.23 4.81
N VAL A 163 -8.16 -4.64 3.88
CA VAL A 163 -8.41 -3.92 2.62
C VAL A 163 -8.93 -2.51 2.87
N LEU A 164 -9.83 -2.31 3.83
CA LEU A 164 -10.33 -0.98 4.19
C LEU A 164 -9.21 -0.08 4.73
N LEU A 165 -8.29 -0.63 5.53
CA LEU A 165 -7.15 0.11 6.05
C LEU A 165 -6.13 0.44 4.95
N LEU A 166 -5.95 -0.42 3.94
CA LEU A 166 -5.13 -0.09 2.77
C LEU A 166 -5.70 1.08 1.97
N ALA A 167 -7.02 1.10 1.75
CA ALA A 167 -7.70 2.23 1.13
C ALA A 167 -7.54 3.52 1.97
N ALA A 168 -7.73 3.42 3.28
CA ALA A 168 -7.53 4.55 4.20
C ALA A 168 -6.10 5.12 4.14
N LEU A 169 -5.08 4.25 4.09
CA LEU A 169 -3.68 4.67 3.92
C LEU A 169 -3.45 5.43 2.59
N CYS A 170 -4.10 5.00 1.50
CA CYS A 170 -4.03 5.73 0.23
C CYS A 170 -4.62 7.13 0.35
N PHE A 171 -5.77 7.30 1.02
CA PHE A 171 -6.32 8.64 1.28
C PHE A 171 -5.43 9.48 2.19
N VAL A 172 -4.76 8.88 3.18
CA VAL A 172 -3.78 9.58 4.02
C VAL A 172 -2.57 10.04 3.19
N PHE A 173 -2.08 9.24 2.25
CA PHE A 173 -1.01 9.66 1.32
C PHE A 173 -1.46 10.84 0.44
N ALA A 174 -2.70 10.82 -0.05
CA ALA A 174 -3.27 11.94 -0.79
C ALA A 174 -3.32 13.23 0.04
N LEU A 175 -3.79 13.14 1.30
CA LEU A 175 -3.86 14.27 2.22
C LEU A 175 -2.46 14.80 2.57
N ARG A 176 -1.48 13.91 2.73
CA ARG A 176 -0.10 14.30 3.01
C ARG A 176 0.56 14.99 1.84
N GLU A 177 0.40 14.47 0.63
CA GLU A 177 0.91 15.12 -0.58
C GLU A 177 0.27 16.50 -0.76
N PHE A 178 -1.03 16.64 -0.48
CA PHE A 178 -1.73 17.92 -0.52
C PHE A 178 -1.24 18.93 0.53
N GLY A 179 -0.92 18.47 1.76
CA GLY A 179 -0.60 19.35 2.89
C GLY A 179 0.89 19.62 3.13
N PHE A 180 1.77 18.70 2.72
CA PHE A 180 3.21 18.73 3.01
C PHE A 180 4.10 18.60 1.77
N GLY A 181 3.50 18.45 0.58
CA GLY A 181 4.22 18.37 -0.68
C GLY A 181 4.95 19.67 -1.05
N PRO A 182 5.82 19.66 -2.07
CA PRO A 182 6.64 20.82 -2.43
C PRO A 182 5.83 22.09 -2.74
N ALA A 183 4.68 21.95 -3.40
CA ALA A 183 3.77 23.07 -3.68
C ALA A 183 3.11 23.61 -2.40
N ALA A 184 2.77 22.74 -1.45
CA ALA A 184 2.16 23.14 -0.18
C ALA A 184 3.13 23.92 0.71
N ARG A 185 4.41 23.53 0.73
CA ARG A 185 5.47 24.23 1.46
C ARG A 185 5.64 25.66 0.95
N LYS A 186 5.83 25.82 -0.37
CA LYS A 186 5.95 27.14 -1.02
C LYS A 186 4.75 28.05 -0.73
N LEU A 187 3.54 27.52 -0.76
CA LEU A 187 2.31 28.29 -0.49
C LEU A 187 2.23 28.82 0.96
N CYS A 188 2.85 28.13 1.93
CA CYS A 188 2.75 28.45 3.35
C CYS A 188 3.97 29.19 3.92
N GLU A 189 5.03 29.36 3.13
CA GLU A 189 6.25 30.06 3.54
C GLU A 189 5.93 31.47 4.08
N PRO A 190 6.61 31.91 5.17
CA PRO A 190 7.73 31.26 5.86
C PRO A 190 7.31 30.23 6.92
N ARG A 191 6.01 29.94 7.08
CA ARG A 191 5.49 29.04 8.12
C ARG A 191 5.45 27.59 7.63
N PRO A 192 5.56 26.60 8.53
CA PRO A 192 5.42 25.19 8.17
C PRO A 192 4.05 24.91 7.56
N SER A 193 4.04 24.18 6.44
CA SER A 193 2.81 23.78 5.74
C SER A 193 2.08 22.67 6.49
N ASP A 194 0.76 22.77 6.55
CA ASP A 194 -0.11 21.70 7.01
C ASP A 194 -1.42 21.72 6.20
N VAL A 195 -2.20 20.64 6.25
CA VAL A 195 -3.44 20.51 5.47
C VAL A 195 -4.44 21.63 5.77
N LYS A 196 -4.56 22.06 7.04
CA LYS A 196 -5.50 23.12 7.45
C LYS A 196 -5.02 24.49 6.95
N ARG A 197 -3.72 24.74 7.00
CA ARG A 197 -3.07 25.98 6.57
C ARG A 197 -3.14 26.13 5.06
N VAL A 198 -2.84 25.07 4.29
CA VAL A 198 -3.04 25.07 2.83
C VAL A 198 -4.48 25.42 2.50
N ARG A 199 -5.46 24.76 3.15
CA ARG A 199 -6.89 25.09 2.95
C ARG A 199 -7.22 26.54 3.34
N GLY A 200 -6.63 27.06 4.41
CA GLY A 200 -6.77 28.45 4.83
C GLY A 200 -6.27 29.44 3.78
N ARG A 201 -5.04 29.24 3.31
CA ARG A 201 -4.41 30.06 2.25
C ARG A 201 -5.20 30.01 0.94
N LEU A 202 -5.71 28.84 0.55
CA LEU A 202 -6.55 28.71 -0.64
C LEU A 202 -7.87 29.48 -0.51
N LYS A 203 -8.47 29.50 0.69
CA LYS A 203 -9.68 30.30 0.97
C LYS A 203 -9.37 31.81 0.89
N GLU A 204 -8.25 32.25 1.45
CA GLU A 204 -7.81 33.65 1.38
C GLU A 204 -7.60 34.10 -0.08
N LEU A 205 -7.01 33.23 -0.91
CA LEU A 205 -6.80 33.46 -2.33
C LEU A 205 -8.05 33.25 -3.20
N LYS A 206 -9.18 32.86 -2.60
CA LYS A 206 -10.43 32.50 -3.31
C LYS A 206 -10.22 31.45 -4.42
N VAL A 207 -9.25 30.54 -4.23
CA VAL A 207 -8.97 29.45 -5.17
C VAL A 207 -9.57 28.15 -4.63
N PRO A 208 -10.48 27.48 -5.35
CA PRO A 208 -11.02 26.20 -4.89
C PRO A 208 -9.95 25.11 -4.97
N ALA A 209 -10.01 24.13 -4.06
CA ALA A 209 -9.00 23.08 -3.94
C ALA A 209 -8.80 22.27 -5.24
N TRP A 210 -9.86 22.04 -6.02
CA TRP A 210 -9.76 21.34 -7.30
C TRP A 210 -8.97 22.16 -8.35
N LYS A 211 -9.13 23.48 -8.37
CA LYS A 211 -8.39 24.38 -9.27
C LYS A 211 -6.92 24.46 -8.85
N TYR A 212 -6.66 24.49 -7.54
CA TYR A 212 -5.29 24.36 -7.01
C TYR A 212 -4.64 23.04 -7.41
N LEU A 213 -5.36 21.92 -7.27
CA LEU A 213 -4.86 20.61 -7.66
C LEU A 213 -4.51 20.54 -9.15
N TRP A 214 -5.35 21.12 -10.02
CA TRP A 214 -5.22 20.99 -11.47
C TRP A 214 -4.29 22.02 -12.11
N SER A 215 -4.38 23.27 -11.66
CA SER A 215 -3.78 24.45 -12.29
C SER A 215 -2.76 25.15 -11.38
N GLY A 216 -2.58 24.70 -10.13
CA GLY A 216 -1.75 25.40 -9.15
C GLY A 216 -2.41 26.69 -8.67
N VAL A 217 -1.60 27.60 -8.14
CA VAL A 217 -2.06 28.93 -7.73
C VAL A 217 -1.73 29.92 -8.86
N PRO A 218 -2.69 30.78 -9.28
CA PRO A 218 -2.45 31.78 -10.32
C PRO A 218 -1.31 32.73 -9.94
N ALA A 219 -0.53 33.14 -10.94
CA ALA A 219 0.75 33.82 -10.80
C ALA A 219 0.65 35.08 -9.92
N THR A 220 1.06 34.93 -8.66
CA THR A 220 1.50 36.01 -7.79
C THR A 220 3.00 35.78 -7.61
N GLU A 221 3.80 36.37 -8.51
CA GLU A 221 5.27 36.31 -8.67
C GLU A 221 5.98 34.93 -8.75
N GLN A 222 5.38 33.84 -8.27
CA GLN A 222 5.94 32.49 -8.31
C GLN A 222 4.89 31.52 -8.83
N ALA A 223 4.92 31.23 -10.13
CA ALA A 223 4.07 30.18 -10.71
C ALA A 223 4.42 28.83 -10.04
N MET A 224 3.48 28.29 -9.26
CA MET A 224 3.67 27.01 -8.59
C MET A 224 3.09 25.87 -9.43
N PRO A 225 3.84 24.77 -9.66
CA PRO A 225 3.32 23.62 -10.39
C PRO A 225 2.19 22.94 -9.61
N ALA A 226 1.20 22.46 -10.35
CA ALA A 226 0.03 21.81 -9.80
C ALA A 226 0.39 20.44 -9.17
N PRO A 227 0.04 20.17 -7.89
CA PRO A 227 0.35 18.89 -7.23
C PRO A 227 -0.53 17.70 -7.69
N ARG A 228 -1.29 17.84 -8.79
CA ARG A 228 -2.27 16.85 -9.30
C ARG A 228 -1.78 15.41 -9.32
N ARG A 229 -0.60 15.15 -9.89
CA ARG A 229 -0.24 13.80 -10.35
C ARG A 229 -0.26 12.77 -9.23
N ARG A 230 0.35 13.10 -8.09
CA ARG A 230 0.49 12.18 -6.96
C ARG A 230 -0.75 12.14 -6.08
N VAL A 231 -1.35 13.30 -5.80
CA VAL A 231 -2.60 13.36 -5.02
C VAL A 231 -3.70 12.55 -5.71
N LEU A 232 -3.89 12.75 -7.01
CA LEU A 232 -4.90 12.03 -7.78
C LEU A 232 -4.57 10.55 -7.92
N LEU A 233 -3.30 10.17 -8.06
CA LEU A 233 -2.89 8.77 -8.05
C LEU A 233 -3.35 8.09 -6.77
N TYR A 234 -3.03 8.66 -5.60
CA TYR A 234 -3.41 8.05 -4.32
C TYR A 234 -4.93 7.99 -4.12
N ILE A 235 -5.66 9.03 -4.52
CA ILE A 235 -7.14 9.02 -4.47
C ILE A 235 -7.70 7.93 -5.40
N ALA A 236 -7.21 7.86 -6.63
CA ALA A 236 -7.67 6.87 -7.61
C ALA A 236 -7.40 5.44 -7.14
N MET A 237 -6.20 5.17 -6.60
CA MET A 237 -5.88 3.85 -6.04
C MET A 237 -6.74 3.52 -4.81
N GLY A 238 -6.99 4.49 -3.92
CA GLY A 238 -7.88 4.29 -2.77
C GLY A 238 -9.32 3.95 -3.18
N ILE A 239 -9.87 4.66 -4.16
CA ILE A 239 -11.21 4.37 -4.72
C ILE A 239 -11.21 3.00 -5.41
N LEU A 240 -10.17 2.69 -6.20
CA LEU A 240 -10.06 1.41 -6.91
C LEU A 240 -10.02 0.23 -5.93
N ILE A 241 -9.30 0.36 -4.80
CA ILE A 241 -9.28 -0.67 -3.74
C ILE A 241 -10.69 -0.89 -3.16
N LEU A 242 -11.45 0.18 -2.90
CA LEU A 242 -12.82 0.07 -2.37
C LEU A 242 -13.77 -0.58 -3.38
N LEU A 243 -13.71 -0.18 -4.64
CA LEU A 243 -14.52 -0.77 -5.71
C LEU A 243 -14.17 -2.25 -5.93
N ALA A 244 -12.89 -2.58 -5.88
CA ALA A 244 -12.42 -3.97 -6.01
C ALA A 244 -12.84 -4.83 -4.80
N GLY A 245 -12.77 -4.28 -3.58
CA GLY A 245 -13.28 -4.95 -2.37
C GLY A 245 -14.80 -5.16 -2.41
N LEU A 246 -15.56 -4.20 -2.96
CA LEU A 246 -17.00 -4.36 -3.18
C LEU A 246 -17.26 -5.45 -4.23
N TRP A 247 -16.56 -5.41 -5.37
CA TRP A 247 -16.64 -6.43 -6.42
C TRP A 247 -16.33 -7.84 -5.88
N ALA A 248 -15.36 -7.96 -4.98
CA ALA A 248 -15.03 -9.26 -4.37
C ALA A 248 -16.18 -9.88 -3.56
N LYS A 249 -17.17 -9.07 -3.13
CA LYS A 249 -18.34 -9.51 -2.35
C LYS A 249 -19.59 -9.71 -3.20
N VAL A 250 -19.84 -8.86 -4.20
CA VAL A 250 -21.09 -8.84 -4.97
C VAL A 250 -20.91 -9.12 -6.45
N GLY A 251 -19.67 -9.24 -6.92
CA GLY A 251 -19.34 -9.42 -8.33
C GLY A 251 -19.75 -10.79 -8.86
N VAL A 252 -19.98 -10.83 -10.17
CA VAL A 252 -20.27 -12.07 -10.91
C VAL A 252 -18.96 -12.70 -11.36
N GLU A 253 -18.92 -14.03 -11.41
CA GLU A 253 -17.78 -14.76 -11.96
C GLU A 253 -17.53 -14.36 -13.42
N LEU A 254 -16.28 -14.03 -13.73
CA LEU A 254 -15.87 -13.65 -15.08
C LEU A 254 -15.37 -14.92 -15.78
N SER A 255 -16.13 -15.40 -16.76
CA SER A 255 -15.68 -16.47 -17.65
C SER A 255 -14.96 -15.83 -18.84
N LEU A 256 -13.64 -15.96 -18.90
CA LEU A 256 -12.89 -15.52 -20.07
C LEU A 256 -12.95 -16.63 -21.12
N GLY A 257 -13.39 -16.29 -22.34
CA GLY A 257 -13.59 -17.25 -23.45
C GLY A 257 -12.33 -17.88 -24.03
N PHE A 258 -11.15 -17.61 -23.44
CA PHE A 258 -9.89 -18.23 -23.82
C PHE A 258 -9.51 -19.27 -22.75
N ASN A 259 -9.58 -20.56 -23.10
CA ASN A 259 -9.13 -21.72 -22.30
C ASN A 259 -9.97 -22.14 -21.07
N ASP A 260 -11.28 -21.89 -21.05
CA ASP A 260 -12.18 -22.26 -19.92
C ASP A 260 -11.74 -21.72 -18.54
N LEU A 261 -10.90 -20.67 -18.51
CA LEU A 261 -10.41 -20.07 -17.28
C LEU A 261 -11.53 -19.28 -16.59
N ARG A 262 -12.03 -19.81 -15.48
CA ARG A 262 -13.02 -19.14 -14.63
C ARG A 262 -12.32 -18.25 -13.61
N LEU A 263 -12.44 -16.94 -13.76
CA LEU A 263 -11.95 -15.97 -12.78
C LEU A 263 -13.05 -15.70 -11.76
N GLY A 264 -12.87 -16.22 -10.54
CA GLY A 264 -13.75 -15.90 -9.42
C GLY A 264 -13.76 -14.39 -9.13
N ALA A 265 -14.94 -13.81 -8.90
CA ALA A 265 -15.08 -12.37 -8.65
C ALA A 265 -14.24 -11.90 -7.46
N THR A 266 -14.14 -12.72 -6.42
CA THR A 266 -13.29 -12.50 -5.24
C THR A 266 -11.81 -12.41 -5.62
N TYR A 267 -11.30 -13.37 -6.40
CA TYR A 267 -9.93 -13.34 -6.89
C TYR A 267 -9.61 -12.05 -7.65
N VAL A 268 -10.46 -11.65 -8.61
CA VAL A 268 -10.26 -10.42 -9.41
C VAL A 268 -10.22 -9.19 -8.50
N GLY A 269 -11.17 -9.07 -7.58
CA GLY A 269 -11.22 -7.94 -6.63
C GLY A 269 -9.99 -7.87 -5.73
N GLU A 270 -9.53 -9.02 -5.21
CA GLU A 270 -8.32 -9.07 -4.37
C GLU A 270 -7.06 -8.69 -5.16
N VAL A 271 -6.87 -9.24 -6.37
CA VAL A 271 -5.71 -8.89 -7.21
C VAL A 271 -5.70 -7.41 -7.56
N VAL A 272 -6.83 -6.84 -7.98
CA VAL A 272 -6.92 -5.40 -8.30
C VAL A 272 -6.61 -4.55 -7.07
N ALA A 273 -7.12 -4.92 -5.89
CA ALA A 273 -6.82 -4.21 -4.64
C ALA A 273 -5.32 -4.26 -4.30
N PHE A 274 -4.67 -5.42 -4.41
CA PHE A 274 -3.25 -5.58 -4.15
C PHE A 274 -2.36 -4.82 -5.14
N LEU A 275 -2.70 -4.84 -6.43
CA LEU A 275 -1.97 -4.08 -7.46
C LEU A 275 -2.12 -2.57 -7.25
N ALA A 276 -3.33 -2.09 -6.98
CA ALA A 276 -3.59 -0.68 -6.71
C ALA A 276 -2.83 -0.19 -5.47
N PHE A 277 -2.86 -0.97 -4.39
CA PHE A 277 -2.07 -0.74 -3.18
C PHE A 277 -0.56 -0.72 -3.47
N GLY A 278 -0.07 -1.73 -4.19
CA GLY A 278 1.35 -1.86 -4.54
C GLY A 278 1.86 -0.66 -5.33
N ILE A 279 1.11 -0.21 -6.34
CA ILE A 279 1.43 0.98 -7.14
C ILE A 279 1.44 2.25 -6.27
N ALA A 280 0.44 2.45 -5.41
CA ALA A 280 0.41 3.59 -4.49
C ALA A 280 1.62 3.60 -3.55
N TRP A 281 1.98 2.45 -2.98
CA TRP A 281 3.12 2.34 -2.06
C TRP A 281 4.47 2.49 -2.75
N LEU A 282 4.63 1.97 -3.97
CA LEU A 282 5.80 2.19 -4.79
C LEU A 282 5.96 3.67 -5.16
N ALA A 283 4.87 4.35 -5.53
CA ALA A 283 4.89 5.79 -5.79
C ALA A 283 5.30 6.59 -4.55
N ALA A 284 4.79 6.22 -3.38
CA ALA A 284 5.15 6.84 -2.10
C ALA A 284 6.58 6.54 -1.65
N GLY A 285 7.21 5.49 -2.18
CA GLY A 285 8.61 5.14 -1.95
C GLY A 285 9.60 5.85 -2.89
N LYS A 286 9.13 6.43 -4.01
CA LYS A 286 9.95 7.12 -5.02
C LYS A 286 10.31 8.57 -4.64
N ASP A 287 9.99 9.02 -3.44
CA ASP A 287 10.27 10.39 -2.98
C ASP A 287 11.76 10.68 -2.77
N LEU A 288 12.63 9.68 -2.91
CA LEU A 288 14.08 9.81 -3.04
C LEU A 288 14.60 8.84 -4.11
N GLU A 289 14.37 9.15 -5.39
CA GLU A 289 15.57 9.19 -6.22
C GLU A 289 16.32 10.43 -5.74
N PRO A 290 17.45 10.30 -5.03
CA PRO A 290 18.31 11.45 -4.85
C PRO A 290 18.48 12.06 -6.23
N ARG A 291 18.38 13.40 -6.35
CA ARG A 291 18.98 14.10 -7.49
C ARG A 291 20.26 13.36 -7.82
N SER A 292 20.23 12.71 -8.99
CA SER A 292 21.15 11.63 -9.32
C SER A 292 22.57 12.06 -8.96
N LEU A 293 23.42 11.15 -8.48
CA LEU A 293 24.87 11.36 -8.28
C LEU A 293 25.50 12.45 -9.20
N PRO A 294 25.17 12.53 -10.51
CA PRO A 294 25.49 13.66 -11.39
C PRO A 294 25.34 15.08 -10.83
N ASP A 295 24.27 15.40 -10.11
CA ASP A 295 24.01 16.74 -9.57
C ASP A 295 24.91 17.06 -8.38
N ARG A 296 25.20 16.06 -7.52
CA ARG A 296 26.16 16.19 -6.42
C ARG A 296 27.60 16.28 -6.92
N ILE A 297 27.97 15.45 -7.90
CA ILE A 297 29.28 15.53 -8.55
C ILE A 297 29.41 16.88 -9.25
N GLY A 298 28.37 17.34 -9.95
CA GLY A 298 28.34 18.65 -10.59
C GLY A 298 28.49 19.82 -9.62
N SER A 299 27.87 19.76 -8.44
CA SER A 299 28.02 20.81 -7.42
C SER A 299 29.38 20.77 -6.72
N MET A 300 29.92 19.59 -6.44
CA MET A 300 31.27 19.41 -5.88
C MET A 300 32.36 19.86 -6.86
N VAL A 301 32.21 19.52 -8.15
CA VAL A 301 33.11 19.95 -9.22
C VAL A 301 33.05 21.47 -9.40
N LYS A 302 31.86 22.07 -9.42
CA LYS A 302 31.72 23.54 -9.48
C LYS A 302 32.33 24.23 -8.26
N SER A 303 32.16 23.67 -7.07
CA SER A 303 32.76 24.22 -5.85
C SER A 303 34.28 24.15 -5.89
N ALA A 304 34.85 23.01 -6.29
CA ALA A 304 36.31 22.83 -6.41
C ALA A 304 36.93 23.72 -7.51
N ALA A 305 36.24 23.87 -8.65
CA ALA A 305 36.68 24.76 -9.73
C ALA A 305 36.68 26.24 -9.32
N GLY A 306 35.70 26.66 -8.51
CA GLY A 306 35.67 28.01 -7.93
C GLY A 306 36.85 28.29 -7.00
N THR A 307 37.24 27.32 -6.17
CA THR A 307 38.39 27.45 -5.24
C THR A 307 39.72 27.52 -6.00
N LEU A 308 39.89 26.72 -7.06
CA LEU A 308 41.09 26.74 -7.91
C LEU A 308 41.20 28.02 -8.77
N GLY A 309 40.07 28.59 -9.22
CA GLY A 309 40.06 29.85 -9.95
C GLY A 309 40.45 31.08 -9.11
N MET A 310 40.15 31.05 -7.81
CA MET A 310 40.58 32.07 -6.84
C MET A 310 42.08 31.99 -6.54
N ALA A 311 42.65 30.78 -6.45
CA ALA A 311 44.08 30.57 -6.20
C ALA A 311 45.00 30.98 -7.38
N LYS A 312 44.47 31.10 -8.60
CA LYS A 312 45.22 31.59 -9.78
C LYS A 312 45.19 33.11 -9.97
N LYS A 313 44.38 33.83 -9.20
CA LYS A 313 44.23 35.30 -9.28
C LYS A 313 44.85 36.05 -8.09
N ALA A 314 45.40 35.32 -7.12
CA ALA A 314 46.23 35.84 -6.04
C ALA A 314 47.71 35.67 -6.41
#